data_AF-A0A7S2MHY3-F1
#
_entry.id   AF-A0A7S2MHY3-F1
#
_cell.length_a   1.000
_cell.length_b   1.000
_cell.length_c   1.000
_cell.angle_alpha   90.00
_cell.angle_beta   90.00
_cell.angle_gamma   90.00
#
_symmetry.space_group_name_H-M   'P 1'
#
loop_
_entity.id
_entity.type
_entity.pdbx_description
1 polymer ?
#
loop_
_entity_poly.entity_id
_entity_poly.type
_entity_poly.pdbx_seq_one_letter_code
_entity_poly.pdbx_strand_id
1 'polypeptide(L)'
;SLNIEGVEINDLFVDLSNGLPILKVMERMQEGLVVWKKAHADPQNRIHTIDNCNYACTLAKKMDLVLVNIGGMDIADGNQKLILAIMWQLMRRFTVDMLSNLS
;
A
#
# COMPACT_ATOMS: atom_id res chain seq x y z
N SER A 1 13.08 -11.49 -8.10
CA SER A 1 11.82 -11.28 -7.35
C SER A 1 12.10 -10.88 -5.92
N LEU A 2 11.28 -10.01 -5.32
CA LEU A 2 11.48 -9.43 -3.98
C LEU A 2 11.27 -10.41 -2.79
N ASN A 3 11.20 -11.73 -3.04
CA ASN A 3 11.21 -12.81 -2.04
C ASN A 3 10.35 -12.55 -0.78
N ILE A 4 9.09 -12.17 -0.98
CA ILE A 4 8.08 -12.07 0.09
C ILE A 4 7.20 -13.31 -0.05
N GLU A 5 7.29 -14.24 0.90
CA GLU A 5 6.51 -15.48 0.87
C GLU A 5 4.99 -15.18 0.91
N GLY A 6 4.24 -15.73 -0.05
CA GLY A 6 2.78 -15.66 -0.10
C GLY A 6 2.16 -14.43 -0.77
N VAL A 7 2.92 -13.67 -1.56
CA VAL A 7 2.39 -12.58 -2.40
C VAL A 7 2.79 -12.82 -3.86
N GLU A 8 2.09 -13.74 -4.53
CA GLU A 8 2.13 -13.83 -5.99
C GLU A 8 1.17 -12.79 -6.55
N ILE A 9 1.73 -11.68 -7.04
CA ILE A 9 0.94 -10.66 -7.73
C ILE A 9 0.63 -11.18 -9.13
N ASN A 10 -0.56 -11.75 -9.32
CA ASN A 10 -1.00 -12.23 -10.65
C ASN A 10 -1.55 -11.07 -11.47
N ASP A 11 -2.30 -10.18 -10.81
CA ASP A 11 -2.74 -8.91 -11.39
C ASP A 11 -2.55 -7.81 -10.35
N LEU A 12 -1.57 -6.97 -10.63
CA LEU A 12 -1.17 -5.88 -9.75
C LEU A 12 -2.34 -4.96 -9.38
N PHE A 13 -3.30 -4.74 -10.28
CA PHE A 13 -4.43 -3.87 -10.01
C PHE A 13 -5.44 -4.56 -9.09
N VAL A 14 -5.72 -5.84 -9.31
CA VAL A 14 -6.65 -6.63 -8.49
C VAL A 14 -6.08 -6.86 -7.10
N ASP A 15 -4.81 -7.20 -7.00
CA ASP A 15 -4.16 -7.48 -5.73
C ASP A 15 -4.01 -6.20 -4.89
N LEU A 16 -3.70 -5.07 -5.52
CA LEU A 16 -3.63 -3.78 -4.82
C LEU A 16 -5.00 -3.22 -4.43
N SER A 17 -6.06 -3.57 -5.17
CA SER A 17 -7.45 -3.25 -4.80
C SER A 17 -7.86 -3.88 -3.45
N ASN A 18 -7.15 -4.91 -3.01
CA ASN A 18 -7.37 -5.54 -1.71
C ASN A 18 -6.86 -4.70 -0.52
N GLY A 19 -5.97 -3.73 -0.79
CA GLY A 19 -5.33 -2.86 0.21
C GLY A 19 -4.28 -3.55 1.10
N LEU A 20 -4.41 -4.85 1.36
CA LEU A 20 -3.46 -5.65 2.15
C LEU A 20 -2.02 -5.67 1.62
N PRO A 21 -1.75 -5.90 0.32
CA PRO A 21 -0.36 -5.88 -0.16
C PRO A 21 0.28 -4.49 -0.04
N ILE A 22 -0.49 -3.40 -0.18
CA ILE A 22 0.01 -2.03 0.08
C ILE A 22 0.47 -1.91 1.53
N LEU A 23 -0.34 -2.37 2.48
CA LEU A 23 0.01 -2.38 3.90
C LEU A 23 1.25 -3.23 4.17
N LYS A 24 1.35 -4.43 3.60
CA LYS A 24 2.55 -5.30 3.73
C LYS A 24 3.82 -4.59 3.23
N VAL A 25 3.74 -3.89 2.10
CA VAL A 25 4.88 -3.14 1.55
C VAL A 25 5.26 -1.99 2.47
N MET A 26 4.28 -1.22 2.98
CA MET A 26 4.54 -0.12 3.91
C MET A 26 5.18 -0.59 5.22
N GLU A 27 4.72 -1.72 5.78
CA GLU A 27 5.33 -2.33 6.97
C GLU A 27 6.77 -2.77 6.72
N ARG A 28 7.06 -3.28 5.51
CA ARG A 28 8.43 -3.67 5.15
C ARG A 28 9.37 -2.48 4.97
N MET A 29 8.83 -1.33 4.57
CA MET A 29 9.60 -0.09 4.44
C MET A 29 9.86 0.55 5.81
N GLN A 30 8.87 0.51 6.70
CA GLN A 30 8.96 1.08 8.04
C GLN A 30 8.32 0.13 9.04
N GLU A 31 9.16 -0.62 9.75
CA GLU A 31 8.71 -1.59 10.74
C GLU A 31 7.92 -0.90 11.87
N GLY A 32 6.73 -1.43 12.19
CA GLY A 32 5.84 -0.90 13.22
C GLY A 32 4.88 0.21 12.77
N LEU A 33 4.84 0.54 11.48
CA LEU A 33 3.91 1.56 10.95
C LEU A 33 2.47 1.05 10.86
N VAL A 34 2.29 -0.22 10.48
CA VAL A 34 0.98 -0.84 10.26
C VAL A 34 0.49 -1.51 11.54
N VAL A 35 -0.66 -1.03 12.02
CA VAL A 35 -1.40 -1.70 13.09
C VAL A 35 -2.27 -2.77 12.45
N TRP A 36 -1.77 -4.01 12.38
CA TRP A 36 -2.49 -5.15 11.83
C TRP A 36 -3.84 -5.43 12.51
N LYS A 37 -4.04 -4.96 13.75
CA LYS A 37 -5.37 -5.00 14.42
C LYS A 37 -6.44 -4.15 13.72
N LYS A 38 -6.05 -3.15 12.94
CA LYS A 38 -6.96 -2.29 12.15
C LYS A 38 -7.11 -2.75 10.71
N ALA A 39 -6.24 -3.65 10.25
CA ALA A 39 -6.31 -4.20 8.90
C ALA A 39 -7.18 -5.45 8.88
N HIS A 40 -8.10 -5.54 7.94
CA HIS A 40 -8.91 -6.73 7.70
C HIS A 40 -8.11 -7.73 6.87
N ALA A 41 -7.63 -8.80 7.50
CA ALA A 41 -6.82 -9.83 6.85
C ALA A 41 -7.58 -10.66 5.80
N ASP A 42 -8.91 -10.76 5.92
CA ASP A 42 -9.79 -11.37 4.93
C ASP A 42 -10.98 -10.44 4.63
N PRO A 43 -10.81 -9.47 3.71
CA PRO A 43 -11.88 -8.56 3.34
C PRO A 43 -12.86 -9.26 2.37
N GLN A 44 -13.80 -10.02 2.92
CA GLN A 44 -14.85 -10.69 2.13
C GLN A 44 -15.84 -9.71 1.50
N ASN A 45 -15.96 -8.50 2.06
CA ASN A 45 -16.87 -7.46 1.59
C ASN A 45 -16.12 -6.27 1.01
N ARG A 46 -16.69 -5.65 -0.03
CA ARG A 46 -16.15 -4.43 -0.67
C ARG A 46 -15.88 -3.29 0.33
N ILE A 47 -16.68 -3.22 1.40
CA ILE A 47 -16.50 -2.23 2.47
C ILE A 47 -15.17 -2.47 3.22
N HIS A 48 -14.84 -3.72 3.53
CA HIS A 48 -13.59 -4.06 4.22
C HIS A 48 -12.36 -3.78 3.34
N THR A 49 -12.45 -4.00 2.02
CA THR A 49 -11.38 -3.64 1.07
C THR A 49 -11.20 -2.12 0.97
N ILE A 50 -12.30 -1.36 0.92
CA ILE A 50 -12.24 0.12 0.96
C ILE A 50 -11.63 0.61 2.28
N ASP A 51 -12.01 0.01 3.41
CA ASP A 51 -11.45 0.38 4.72
C ASP A 51 -9.94 0.09 4.81
N ASN A 52 -9.49 -1.06 4.30
CA ASN A 52 -8.07 -1.37 4.19
C ASN A 52 -7.33 -0.35 3.30
N CYS A 53 -7.91 0.00 2.15
CA CYS A 53 -7.33 0.99 1.24
C CYS A 53 -7.29 2.41 1.85
N ASN A 54 -8.35 2.81 2.56
CA ASN A 54 -8.40 4.08 3.30
C ASN A 54 -7.34 4.10 4.41
N TYR A 55 -7.14 2.97 5.08
CA TYR A 55 -6.10 2.83 6.10
C TYR A 55 -4.71 2.96 5.47
N ALA A 56 -4.46 2.30 4.33
CA ALA A 56 -3.22 2.44 3.56
C ALA A 56 -2.98 3.89 3.13
N CYS A 57 -3.99 4.62 2.64
CA CYS A 57 -3.89 6.04 2.33
C CYS A 57 -3.52 6.89 3.55
N THR A 58 -4.07 6.57 4.72
CA THR A 58 -3.77 7.29 5.96
C THR A 58 -2.33 7.07 6.40
N LEU A 59 -1.83 5.83 6.31
CA LEU A 59 -0.43 5.51 6.61
C LEU A 59 0.52 6.15 5.60
N ALA A 60 0.16 6.13 4.32
CA ALA A 60 0.95 6.79 3.29
C ALA A 60 1.14 8.28 3.58
N LYS A 61 0.07 8.99 3.98
CA LYS A 61 0.17 10.40 4.41
C LYS A 61 1.09 10.57 5.62
N LYS A 62 1.15 9.60 6.54
CA LYS A 62 2.12 9.61 7.66
C LYS A 62 3.56 9.38 7.23
N MET A 63 3.78 8.71 6.09
CA MET A 63 5.10 8.53 5.48
C MET A 63 5.52 9.69 4.56
N ASP A 64 4.82 10.84 4.65
CA ASP A 64 5.00 12.00 3.76
C ASP A 64 4.79 11.68 2.27
N LEU A 65 3.96 10.67 1.95
CA LEU A 65 3.55 10.41 0.57
C LEU A 65 2.44 11.38 0.16
N VAL A 66 2.56 11.93 -1.04
CA VAL A 66 1.67 12.97 -1.57
C VAL A 66 0.52 12.30 -2.32
N LEU A 67 -0.52 11.96 -1.57
CA LEU A 67 -1.76 11.37 -2.08
C LEU A 67 -2.82 12.43 -2.40
N VAL A 68 -2.52 13.34 -3.35
CA VAL A 68 -3.45 14.41 -3.75
C VAL A 68 -4.63 13.80 -4.51
N ASN A 69 -5.85 14.00 -4.00
CA ASN A 69 -7.10 13.48 -4.57
C ASN A 69 -7.17 11.95 -4.74
N ILE A 70 -6.44 11.18 -3.91
CA ILE A 70 -6.54 9.71 -3.91
C ILE A 70 -7.32 9.27 -2.68
N GLY A 71 -8.51 8.68 -2.89
CA GLY A 71 -9.31 8.01 -1.86
C GLY A 71 -9.04 6.51 -1.80
N GLY A 72 -9.33 5.87 -0.66
CA GLY A 72 -9.26 4.41 -0.56
C GLY A 72 -10.27 3.70 -1.47
N MET A 73 -11.37 4.38 -1.81
CA MET A 73 -12.34 3.89 -2.80
C MET A 73 -11.74 3.79 -4.20
N ASP A 74 -10.97 4.79 -4.65
CA ASP A 74 -10.39 4.75 -5.99
C ASP A 74 -9.34 3.64 -6.16
N ILE A 75 -8.65 3.30 -5.06
CA ILE A 75 -7.72 2.16 -5.00
C ILE A 75 -8.50 0.85 -5.03
N ALA A 76 -9.54 0.73 -4.19
CA ALA A 76 -10.40 -0.46 -4.15
C ALA A 76 -11.16 -0.72 -5.46
N ASP A 77 -11.42 0.34 -6.23
CA ASP A 77 -12.04 0.30 -7.55
C ASP A 77 -11.04 -0.10 -8.66
N GLY A 78 -9.75 -0.26 -8.33
CA GLY A 78 -8.73 -0.70 -9.28
C GLY A 78 -8.27 0.40 -10.23
N ASN A 79 -8.35 1.68 -9.84
CA ASN A 79 -7.96 2.79 -10.72
C ASN A 79 -6.44 2.73 -11.02
N GLN A 80 -6.11 2.23 -12.20
CA GLN A 80 -4.73 1.95 -12.61
C GLN A 80 -3.82 3.17 -12.46
N LYS A 81 -4.28 4.37 -12.85
CA LYS A 81 -3.47 5.59 -12.76
C LYS A 81 -3.07 5.92 -11.32
N LEU A 82 -3.99 5.76 -10.38
CA LEU A 82 -3.75 6.07 -8.97
C LEU A 82 -2.88 4.99 -8.33
N ILE A 83 -3.14 3.72 -8.63
CA ILE A 83 -2.34 2.59 -8.17
C ILE A 83 -0.87 2.76 -8.62
N LEU A 84 -0.65 3.08 -9.89
CA LEU A 84 0.68 3.39 -10.43
C LEU A 84 1.33 4.60 -9.74
N ALA A 85 0.56 5.66 -9.48
CA ALA A 85 1.06 6.84 -8.77
C ALA A 85 1.54 6.50 -7.34
N ILE A 86 0.76 5.70 -6.60
CA ILE A 86 1.13 5.26 -5.24
C ILE A 86 2.39 4.40 -5.29
N MET A 87 2.45 3.43 -6.19
CA MET A 87 3.61 2.55 -6.34
C MET A 87 4.87 3.32 -6.71
N TRP A 88 4.78 4.28 -7.62
CA TRP A 88 5.90 5.13 -7.98
C TRP A 88 6.41 5.92 -6.77
N GLN A 89 5.52 6.51 -5.98
CA GLN A 89 5.93 7.24 -4.78
C GLN A 89 6.54 6.32 -3.72
N LEU A 90 5.97 5.13 -3.50
CA LEU A 90 6.53 4.12 -2.60
C LEU A 90 7.94 3.69 -3.03
N MET A 91 8.13 3.35 -4.32
CA MET A 91 9.45 2.99 -4.85
C MET A 91 10.45 4.13 -4.69
N ARG A 92 10.05 5.37 -5.05
CA ARG A 92 10.90 6.55 -4.89
C ARG A 92 11.31 6.75 -3.42
N ARG A 93 10.38 6.61 -2.48
CA ARG A 93 10.67 6.76 -1.06
C ARG A 93 11.60 5.66 -0.56
N PHE A 94 11.38 4.42 -0.97
CA PHE A 94 12.22 3.28 -0.62
C PHE A 94 13.68 3.49 -1.08
N THR A 95 13.88 3.94 -2.32
CA THR A 95 15.23 4.21 -2.83
C THR A 95 15.92 5.34 -2.06
N VAL A 96 15.20 6.42 -1.74
CA VAL A 96 15.76 7.53 -0.95
C VAL A 96 16.14 7.07 0.45
N ASP A 97 15.29 6.28 1.10
CA ASP A 97 15.53 5.76 2.45
C ASP A 97 16.71 4.77 2.49
N MET A 98 16.81 3.91 1.48
CA MET A 98 17.95 3.00 1.32
C MET A 98 19.26 3.76 1.10
N LEU A 99 19.23 4.84 0.30
CA LEU A 99 20.41 5.68 0.08
C LEU A 99 20.82 6.44 1.35
N SER A 100 19.87 6.95 2.14
CA SER A 100 20.18 7.63 3.41
C SER A 100 20.71 6.69 4.48
N ASN A 101 20.27 5.42 4.50
CA ASN A 101 20.79 4.42 5.43
C ASN A 101 22.19 3.91 5.06
N LEU A 102 22.68 4.24 3.86
CA LEU A 102 24.02 3.85 3.39
C LEU A 102 25.09 4.94 3.60
N SER A 103 24.69 6.17 3.96
CA SER A 103 25.59 7.31 4.24
C SER A 103 25.82 7.49 5.72
#